data_AF-A0A3N0AVS2-F1
#
_entry.id   AF-A0A3N0AVS2-F1
#
_cell.length_a   1.000
_cell.length_b   1.000
_cell.length_c   1.000
_cell.angle_alpha   90.00
_cell.angle_beta   90.00
_cell.angle_gamma   90.00
#
_symmetry.space_group_name_H-M   'P 1'
#
loop_
_entity.id
_entity.type
_entity.pdbx_description
1 polymer ?
#
loop_
_entity_poly.entity_id
_entity_poly.type
_entity_poly.pdbx_seq_one_letter_code
_entity_poly.pdbx_strand_id
1 'polypeptide(L)' 'MPKEFVFFTYLLESYAQSRHMSAAAVLSALDARGRTEFVYDMYEMYHSEDIENAFRDIDNLIATGEPAW' A
#
# COMPACT_ATOMS: atom_id res chain seq x y z
N MET A 1 -5.98 -8.36 16.64
CA MET A 1 -6.04 -7.86 15.25
C MET A 1 -5.37 -8.89 14.35
N PRO A 2 -5.91 -9.18 13.16
CA PRO A 2 -5.24 -10.02 12.16
C PRO A 2 -3.88 -9.42 11.79
N LYS A 3 -2.89 -10.28 11.46
CA LYS A 3 -1.53 -9.82 11.12
C LYS A 3 -1.54 -8.96 9.86
N GLU A 4 -2.40 -9.33 8.93
CA GLU A 4 -2.70 -8.67 7.66
C GLU A 4 -3.14 -7.22 7.91
N PHE A 5 -4.06 -7.01 8.85
CA PHE A 5 -4.51 -5.65 9.20
C PHE A 5 -3.42 -4.79 9.86
N VAL A 6 -2.62 -5.39 10.74
CA VAL A 6 -1.50 -4.70 11.38
C VAL A 6 -0.46 -4.30 10.34
N PHE A 7 -0.08 -5.23 9.46
CA PHE A 7 0.87 -4.98 8.40
C PHE A 7 0.36 -3.96 7.39
N PHE A 8 -0.90 -4.08 6.95
CA PHE A 8 -1.54 -3.13 6.06
C PHE A 8 -1.49 -1.70 6.63
N THR A 9 -1.85 -1.53 7.90
CA THR A 9 -1.77 -0.23 8.58
C THR A 9 -0.34 0.29 8.61
N TYR A 10 0.62 -0.55 9.01
CA TYR A 10 2.04 -0.21 9.03
C TYR A 10 2.58 0.18 7.65
N LEU A 11 2.19 -0.55 6.60
CA LEU A 11 2.60 -0.29 5.22
C LEU A 11 2.11 1.07 4.75
N LEU A 12 0.82 1.38 4.99
CA LEU A 12 0.25 2.68 4.62
C LEU A 12 0.92 3.83 5.37
N GLU A 13 1.18 3.68 6.67
CA GLU A 13 1.86 4.70 7.48
C GLU A 13 3.31 4.91 7.04
N SER A 14 4.04 3.82 6.76
CA SER A 14 5.43 3.87 6.29
C SER A 14 5.53 4.52 4.90
N TYR A 15 4.65 4.13 3.98
CA TYR A 15 4.57 4.74 2.65
C TYR A 15 4.23 6.23 2.76
N ALA A 16 3.21 6.59 3.54
CA ALA A 16 2.80 7.97 3.75
C ALA A 16 3.95 8.82 4.32
N GLN A 17 4.68 8.29 5.32
CA GLN A 17 5.84 8.97 5.89
C GLN A 17 6.93 9.22 4.83
N SER A 18 7.23 8.22 3.98
CA SER A 18 8.25 8.35 2.93
C SER A 18 7.88 9.38 1.85
N ARG A 19 6.59 9.65 1.65
CA ARG A 19 6.07 10.61 0.65
C ARG A 19 5.64 11.94 1.28
N HIS A 20 5.87 12.15 2.57
CA HIS A 20 5.40 13.33 3.32
C HIS A 20 3.88 13.55 3.22
N MET A 21 3.11 12.47 3.24
CA MET A 21 1.65 12.45 3.19
C MET A 21 1.08 11.86 4.49
N SER A 22 -0.25 11.92 4.65
CA SER A 22 -0.94 11.19 5.72
C SER A 22 -1.42 9.82 5.22
N ALA A 23 -1.47 8.81 6.10
CA ALA A 23 -2.01 7.50 5.76
C ALA A 23 -3.47 7.58 5.24
N ALA A 24 -4.26 8.53 5.76
CA ALA A 24 -5.61 8.80 5.27
C ALA A 24 -5.65 9.28 3.81
N ALA A 25 -4.68 10.11 3.39
CA ALA A 25 -4.58 10.55 2.01
C ALA A 25 -4.18 9.41 1.07
N VAL A 26 -3.27 8.53 1.51
CA VAL A 26 -2.86 7.34 0.76
C VAL A 26 -4.04 6.37 0.61
N LEU A 27 -4.76 6.09 1.70
CA LEU A 27 -5.95 5.24 1.67
C LEU A 27 -7.00 5.81 0.70
N SER A 28 -7.25 7.12 0.76
CA SER A 28 -8.19 7.79 -0.16
C SER A 28 -7.76 7.66 -1.63
N ALA A 29 -6.46 7.72 -1.91
CA ALA A 29 -5.92 7.58 -3.27
C ALA A 29 -6.07 6.14 -3.79
N LEU A 30 -5.85 5.14 -2.94
CA LEU A 30 -6.09 3.73 -3.28
C LEU A 30 -7.59 3.43 -3.44
N ASP A 31 -8.44 3.95 -2.57
CA ASP A 31 -9.90 3.81 -2.65
C ASP A 31 -10.45 4.42 -3.94
N ALA A 32 -9.94 5.60 -4.33
CA ALA A 32 -10.31 6.26 -5.60
C ALA A 32 -9.97 5.41 -6.83
N ARG A 33 -9.06 4.44 -6.69
CA ARG A 33 -8.69 3.47 -7.73
C ARG A 33 -9.30 2.09 -7.53
N GLY A 34 -10.03 1.86 -6.43
CA GLY A 34 -10.54 0.54 -6.06
C GLY A 34 -9.43 -0.47 -5.73
N ARG A 35 -8.28 -0.01 -5.23
CA ARG A 35 -7.07 -0.84 -4.99
C ARG A 35 -6.75 -1.10 -3.52
N THR A 36 -7.56 -0.64 -2.59
CA THR A 36 -7.36 -0.85 -1.15
C THR A 36 -7.36 -2.33 -0.76
N GLU A 37 -8.37 -3.10 -1.22
CA GLU A 37 -8.45 -4.55 -0.97
C GLU A 37 -7.28 -5.30 -1.61
N PHE A 38 -6.87 -4.89 -2.82
CA PHE A 38 -5.68 -5.44 -3.46
C PHE A 38 -4.43 -5.28 -2.60
N VAL A 39 -4.15 -4.08 -2.09
CA VAL A 39 -2.99 -3.84 -1.22
C VAL A 39 -3.08 -4.63 0.10
N TYR A 40 -4.30 -4.82 0.62
CA TYR A 40 -4.54 -5.65 1.81
C TYR A 40 -4.23 -7.13 1.56
N ASP A 41 -4.69 -7.67 0.43
CA ASP A 41 -4.52 -9.08 0.05
C ASP A 41 -3.07 -9.44 -0.30
N MET A 42 -2.24 -8.45 -0.64
CA MET A 42 -0.82 -8.62 -0.96
C MET A 42 0.09 -8.85 0.26
N TYR A 43 -0.49 -9.09 1.44
CA TYR A 43 0.22 -9.32 2.70
C TYR A 43 1.42 -10.28 2.55
N GLU A 44 1.24 -11.48 2.02
CA GLU A 44 2.31 -12.48 1.92
C GLU A 44 3.50 -11.99 1.07
N MET A 45 3.22 -11.29 -0.03
CA MET A 45 4.26 -10.78 -0.93
C MET A 45 4.98 -9.59 -0.31
N TYR A 46 4.24 -8.56 0.12
CA TYR A 46 4.84 -7.35 0.68
C TYR A 46 5.51 -7.57 2.03
N HIS A 47 5.08 -8.57 2.82
CA HIS A 47 5.71 -8.93 4.08
C HIS A 47 7.01 -9.74 3.88
N SER A 48 7.18 -10.39 2.72
CA SER A 48 8.34 -11.26 2.45
C SER A 48 9.43 -10.57 1.62
N GLU A 49 9.07 -9.55 0.86
CA GLU A 49 9.98 -8.80 -0.01
C GLU A 49 10.52 -7.51 0.63
N ASP A 50 11.35 -6.79 -0.13
CA ASP A 50 11.78 -5.44 0.22
C ASP A 50 10.57 -4.49 0.24
N ILE A 51 10.47 -3.67 1.29
CA ILE A 51 9.38 -2.69 1.44
C ILE A 51 9.34 -1.68 0.29
N GLU A 52 10.48 -1.40 -0.36
CA GLU A 52 10.54 -0.53 -1.54
C GLU A 52 9.82 -1.12 -2.76
N ASN A 53 9.68 -2.46 -2.84
CA ASN A 53 8.83 -3.08 -3.87
C ASN A 53 7.36 -2.75 -3.63
N ALA A 54 6.89 -2.85 -2.38
CA ALA A 54 5.54 -2.49 -2.01
C ALA A 54 5.27 -0.99 -2.26
N PHE A 55 6.24 -0.12 -1.96
CA PHE A 55 6.09 1.33 -2.22
C PHE A 55 5.97 1.65 -3.71
N ARG A 56 6.80 1.03 -4.54
CA ARG A 56 6.72 1.18 -6.00
C ARG A 56 5.40 0.63 -6.57
N ASP A 57 4.88 -0.44 -5.98
CA ASP A 57 3.58 -0.99 -6.36
C ASP A 57 2.46 -0.01 -5.99
N ILE A 58 2.47 0.55 -4.77
CA ILE A 58 1.53 1.58 -4.33
C ILE A 58 1.60 2.83 -5.22
N ASP A 59 2.80 3.28 -5.62
CA ASP A 59 2.97 4.40 -6.55
C ASP A 59 2.25 4.12 -7.88
N ASN A 60 2.42 2.93 -8.46
CA ASN A 60 1.75 2.55 -9.70
C ASN A 60 0.24 2.35 -9.53
N LEU A 61 -0.21 1.73 -8.44
CA LEU A 61 -1.64 1.58 -8.15
C LEU A 61 -2.34 2.95 -8.02
N ILE A 62 -1.69 3.93 -7.39
CA ILE A 62 -2.22 5.29 -7.29
C ILE A 62 -2.17 6.01 -8.65
N ALA A 63 -1.12 5.80 -9.46
CA ALA A 63 -0.92 6.50 -10.72
C ALA A 63 -1.76 5.92 -11.89
N THR A 64 -1.73 4.62 -12.08
CA THR A 64 -2.32 3.91 -13.21
C THR A 64 -3.51 3.03 -12.80
N GLY A 65 -3.57 2.65 -11.53
CA GLY A 65 -4.53 1.65 -11.08
C GLY A 65 -4.08 0.22 -11.39
N GLU A 66 -2.84 0.00 -11.83
CA GLU A 66 -2.29 -1.33 -12.11
C GLU A 66 -1.00 -1.55 -11.29
N PRO A 67 -0.65 -2.80 -10.96
CA PRO A 67 0.59 -3.10 -10.25
C PRO A 67 1.84 -2.80 -11.10
N ALA A 68 2.99 -2.78 -10.45
CA ALA A 68 4.29 -2.44 -11.03
C ALA A 68 5.00 -3.59 -11.78
N TRP A 69 4.34 -4.74 -11.92
CA TRP A 69 4.88 -5.96 -12.51
C TRP A 69 3.96 -6.53 -13.59
#